data_AF-A0A660M834-F1
#
_entry.id   AF-A0A660M834-F1
#
_cell.length_a   1.000
_cell.length_b   1.000
_cell.length_c   1.000
_cell.angle_alpha   90.00
_cell.angle_beta   90.00
_cell.angle_gamma   90.00
#
_symmetry.space_group_name_H-M   'P 1'
#
loop_
_entity.id
_entity.type
_entity.pdbx_description
1 polymer ?
#
loop_
_entity_poly.entity_id
_entity_poly.type
_entity_poly.pdbx_seq_one_letter_code
_entity_poly.pdbx_strand_id
1 'polypeptide(L)'
;VDGKFYKSTGAAGAFCTGTVSYLWNIGDGRRIVFDDISAVKLVKVRDTARSYCADGAENTIWRRVPRDNNVTEILTGGEIDLRLHGINFSTSPNLKNSASNQMIVNISYILGTPNNGDIDVSTYNCEGNIKSNYCAVNRFDLTVRTLGR
;
A
#
# COMPACT_ATOMS: atom_id res chain seq x y z
N VAL A 1 -12.45 10.65 13.50
CA VAL A 1 -11.46 10.51 12.41
C VAL A 1 -12.12 11.02 11.14
N ASP A 2 -12.11 12.33 10.95
CA ASP A 2 -12.72 13.00 9.80
C ASP A 2 -11.57 13.54 8.93
N GLY A 3 -11.51 13.11 7.66
CA GLY A 3 -10.42 13.44 6.73
C GLY A 3 -9.46 12.29 6.39
N LYS A 4 -9.97 11.09 6.07
CA LYS A 4 -9.15 9.90 5.83
C LYS A 4 -8.56 9.87 4.42
N PHE A 5 -7.42 10.56 4.22
CA PHE A 5 -6.57 10.43 3.03
C PHE A 5 -5.92 9.04 2.92
N TYR A 6 -5.98 8.22 3.98
CA TYR A 6 -5.65 6.80 3.92
C TYR A 6 -6.57 5.99 4.84
N LYS A 7 -6.69 4.70 4.53
CA LYS A 7 -7.45 3.72 5.30
C LYS A 7 -6.65 2.43 5.35
N SER A 8 -6.51 1.85 6.55
CA SER A 8 -5.75 0.61 6.74
C SER A 8 -6.54 -0.33 7.66
N THR A 9 -6.47 -1.63 7.36
CA THR A 9 -6.98 -2.71 8.22
C THR A 9 -5.83 -3.49 8.85
N GLY A 10 -4.64 -2.91 8.92
CA GLY A 10 -3.40 -3.61 9.31
C GLY A 10 -2.80 -4.38 8.14
N ALA A 11 -3.52 -5.39 7.62
CA ALA A 11 -3.01 -6.26 6.54
C ALA A 11 -3.20 -5.72 5.11
N ALA A 12 -3.93 -4.62 4.95
CA ALA A 12 -4.21 -4.01 3.66
C ALA A 12 -4.64 -2.56 3.85
N GLY A 13 -4.63 -1.79 2.77
CA GLY A 13 -5.10 -0.42 2.83
C GLY A 13 -5.17 0.31 1.51
N ALA A 14 -5.62 1.56 1.61
CA ALA A 14 -5.72 2.53 0.54
C ALA A 14 -5.14 3.88 0.99
N PHE A 15 -4.45 4.59 0.10
CA PHE A 15 -3.98 5.97 0.26
C PHE A 15 -4.49 6.79 -0.92
N CYS A 16 -5.43 7.68 -0.66
CA CYS A 16 -6.22 8.39 -1.65
C CYS A 16 -5.79 9.86 -1.72
N THR A 17 -5.10 10.21 -2.81
CA THR A 17 -4.48 11.53 -3.02
C THR A 17 -5.45 12.57 -3.60
N GLY A 18 -6.63 12.16 -4.04
CA GLY A 18 -7.64 13.01 -4.71
C GLY A 18 -7.64 12.93 -6.24
N THR A 19 -6.65 12.29 -6.84
CA THR A 19 -6.67 11.92 -8.28
C THR A 19 -6.41 10.43 -8.48
N VAL A 20 -5.60 9.86 -7.60
CA VAL A 20 -5.24 8.45 -7.59
C VAL A 20 -5.31 7.90 -6.17
N SER A 21 -5.64 6.62 -6.09
CA SER A 21 -5.62 5.84 -4.86
C SER A 21 -4.62 4.71 -5.00
N TYR A 22 -3.69 4.61 -4.05
CA TYR A 22 -2.75 3.51 -3.96
C TYR A 22 -3.35 2.44 -3.06
N LEU A 23 -3.43 1.20 -3.53
CA LEU A 23 -3.98 0.09 -2.76
C LEU A 23 -2.89 -0.94 -2.53
N TRP A 24 -2.87 -1.54 -1.35
CA TRP A 24 -1.88 -2.55 -1.01
C TRP A 24 -2.47 -3.68 -0.17
N ASN A 25 -1.85 -4.85 -0.29
CA ASN A 25 -1.86 -5.87 0.75
C ASN A 25 -0.46 -6.00 1.36
N ILE A 26 -0.38 -6.45 2.60
CA ILE A 26 0.85 -6.79 3.30
C ILE A 26 1.06 -8.31 3.25
N GLY A 27 2.31 -8.71 2.99
CA GLY A 27 2.75 -10.09 2.89
C GLY A 27 1.93 -10.88 1.87
N ASP A 28 1.46 -12.04 2.31
CA ASP A 28 0.58 -12.93 1.52
C ASP A 28 -0.91 -12.64 1.76
N GLY A 29 -1.24 -11.55 2.44
CA GLY A 29 -2.61 -11.12 2.65
C GLY A 29 -3.35 -10.89 1.34
N ARG A 30 -4.60 -11.35 1.23
CA ARG A 30 -5.46 -11.21 0.04
C ARG A 30 -6.76 -10.50 0.36
N ARG A 31 -6.67 -9.36 1.05
CA ARG A 31 -7.88 -8.60 1.41
C ARG A 31 -8.37 -7.74 0.26
N ILE A 32 -7.44 -7.19 -0.53
CA ILE A 32 -7.73 -6.49 -1.78
C ILE A 32 -7.42 -7.42 -2.95
N VAL A 33 -8.39 -7.62 -3.85
CA VAL A 33 -8.22 -8.48 -5.03
C VAL A 33 -8.73 -7.78 -6.27
N PHE A 34 -8.15 -8.15 -7.41
CA PHE A 34 -8.67 -7.76 -8.71
C PHE A 34 -9.97 -8.50 -9.04
N ASP A 35 -10.67 -8.07 -10.08
CA ASP A 35 -11.88 -8.74 -10.58
C ASP A 35 -11.65 -10.20 -10.99
N ASP A 36 -10.42 -10.56 -11.37
CA ASP A 36 -9.98 -11.91 -11.68
C ASP A 36 -9.52 -12.71 -10.44
N ILE A 37 -9.86 -12.25 -9.23
CA ILE A 37 -9.52 -12.81 -7.91
C ILE A 37 -8.02 -12.89 -7.57
N SER A 38 -7.15 -12.41 -8.45
CA SER A 38 -5.73 -12.29 -8.14
C SER A 38 -5.49 -11.24 -7.05
N ALA A 39 -4.51 -11.49 -6.19
CA ALA A 39 -4.22 -10.59 -5.08
C ALA A 39 -3.55 -9.31 -5.59
N VAL A 40 -4.06 -8.16 -5.16
CA VAL A 40 -3.34 -6.90 -5.31
C VAL A 40 -2.10 -6.93 -4.42
N LYS A 41 -0.92 -6.58 -4.95
CA LYS A 41 0.26 -6.35 -4.10
C LYS A 41 0.39 -4.88 -3.73
N LEU A 42 0.66 -4.07 -4.74
CA LEU A 42 0.66 -2.62 -4.69
C LEU A 42 0.22 -2.11 -6.07
N VAL A 43 -0.88 -1.38 -6.09
CA VAL A 43 -1.44 -0.81 -7.32
C VAL A 43 -1.71 0.66 -7.13
N LYS A 44 -1.78 1.38 -8.25
CA LYS A 44 -2.29 2.73 -8.36
C LYS A 44 -3.55 2.69 -9.20
N VAL A 45 -4.63 3.29 -8.71
CA VAL A 45 -5.93 3.36 -9.39
C VAL A 45 -6.30 4.83 -9.60
N ARG A 46 -6.78 5.20 -10.77
CA ARG A 46 -7.40 6.52 -10.98
C ARG A 46 -8.68 6.61 -10.15
N ASP A 47 -8.71 7.52 -9.19
CA ASP A 47 -9.79 7.62 -8.20
C ASP A 47 -9.91 9.08 -7.73
N THR A 48 -10.66 9.88 -8.50
CA THR A 48 -10.92 11.28 -8.17
C THR A 48 -11.94 11.43 -7.04
N ALA A 49 -12.79 10.42 -6.84
CA ALA A 49 -13.82 10.41 -5.79
C ALA A 49 -13.27 9.95 -4.43
N ARG A 50 -12.04 9.42 -4.38
CA ARG A 50 -11.42 8.83 -3.19
C ARG A 50 -12.24 7.66 -2.64
N SER A 51 -12.92 6.94 -3.52
CA SER A 51 -13.83 5.86 -3.16
C SER A 51 -13.14 4.78 -2.34
N TYR A 52 -11.85 4.50 -2.58
CA TYR A 52 -11.11 3.47 -1.84
C TYR A 52 -10.82 3.83 -0.38
N CYS A 53 -10.95 5.10 0.01
CA CYS A 53 -10.84 5.54 1.39
C CYS A 53 -12.20 5.82 2.04
N ALA A 54 -13.31 5.65 1.30
CA ALA A 54 -14.65 5.85 1.84
C ALA A 54 -14.97 4.84 2.95
N ASP A 55 -15.94 5.18 3.80
CA ASP A 55 -16.42 4.27 4.82
C ASP A 55 -17.05 3.01 4.18
N GLY A 56 -16.72 1.85 4.72
CA GLY A 56 -17.13 0.54 4.18
C GLY A 56 -16.42 0.07 2.89
N ALA A 57 -15.51 0.85 2.28
CA ALA A 57 -14.79 0.47 1.06
C ALA A 57 -14.08 -0.90 1.12
N GLU A 58 -13.56 -1.26 2.30
CA GLU A 58 -12.91 -2.54 2.61
C GLU A 58 -13.83 -3.76 2.49
N ASN A 59 -15.15 -3.54 2.54
CA ASN A 59 -16.16 -4.58 2.40
C ASN A 59 -16.84 -4.57 1.03
N THR A 60 -16.55 -3.56 0.20
CA THR A 60 -17.15 -3.38 -1.12
C THR A 60 -16.08 -3.37 -2.19
N ILE A 61 -15.62 -2.20 -2.61
CA ILE A 61 -14.79 -2.01 -3.80
C ILE A 61 -13.36 -2.54 -3.65
N TRP A 62 -12.87 -2.78 -2.41
CA TRP A 62 -11.59 -3.48 -2.21
C TRP A 62 -11.63 -4.93 -2.69
N ARG A 63 -12.80 -5.55 -2.73
CA ARG A 63 -12.95 -6.97 -3.08
C ARG A 63 -13.01 -7.24 -4.59
N ARG A 64 -13.07 -6.18 -5.40
CA ARG A 64 -13.25 -6.22 -6.86
C ARG A 64 -12.63 -4.97 -7.47
N VAL A 65 -11.30 -4.91 -7.46
CA VAL A 65 -10.55 -3.83 -8.13
C VAL A 65 -10.53 -4.11 -9.64
N PRO A 66 -10.95 -3.16 -10.48
CA PRO A 66 -10.88 -3.33 -11.93
C PRO A 66 -9.46 -3.59 -12.42
N ARG A 67 -9.33 -4.38 -13.48
CA ARG A 67 -8.06 -4.55 -14.20
C ARG A 67 -8.19 -3.95 -15.59
N ASP A 68 -8.29 -2.63 -15.62
CA ASP A 68 -8.48 -1.83 -16.83
C ASP A 68 -7.37 -0.76 -16.97
N ASN A 69 -7.50 0.12 -17.96
CA ASN A 69 -6.53 1.19 -18.22
C ASN A 69 -6.45 2.27 -17.11
N ASN A 70 -7.31 2.20 -16.09
CA ASN A 70 -7.27 3.09 -14.94
C ASN A 70 -6.41 2.54 -13.80
N VAL A 71 -5.92 1.29 -13.92
CA VAL A 71 -5.16 0.60 -12.90
C VAL A 71 -3.77 0.27 -13.37
N THR A 72 -2.78 0.60 -12.55
CA THR A 72 -1.37 0.29 -12.79
C THR A 72 -0.85 -0.55 -11.63
N GLU A 73 -0.40 -1.77 -11.93
CA GLU A 73 0.36 -2.58 -10.98
C GLU A 73 1.75 -2.00 -10.80
N ILE A 74 2.06 -1.56 -9.58
CA ILE A 74 3.40 -1.06 -9.23
C ILE A 74 4.30 -2.25 -8.90
N LEU A 75 3.75 -3.23 -8.17
CA LEU A 75 4.42 -4.49 -7.88
C LEU A 75 3.67 -5.62 -8.59
N THR A 76 4.31 -6.17 -9.62
CA THR A 76 3.79 -7.32 -10.37
C THR A 76 4.28 -8.65 -9.77
N GLY A 77 3.73 -9.76 -10.24
CA GLY A 77 4.19 -11.12 -9.92
C GLY A 77 5.45 -11.59 -10.66
N GLY A 78 6.27 -10.68 -11.20
CA GLY A 78 7.47 -11.04 -11.97
C GLY A 78 8.55 -11.77 -11.15
N GLU A 79 9.71 -12.00 -11.76
CA GLU A 79 10.76 -12.98 -11.35
C GLU A 79 11.21 -12.97 -9.88
N ILE A 80 11.00 -11.88 -9.13
CA ILE A 80 11.42 -11.73 -7.72
C ILE A 80 10.26 -11.62 -6.71
N ASP A 81 9.01 -11.71 -7.18
CA ASP A 81 7.75 -11.76 -6.41
C ASP A 81 7.64 -10.84 -5.17
N LEU A 82 8.29 -9.66 -5.16
CA LEU A 82 8.40 -8.81 -3.98
C LEU A 82 7.04 -8.45 -3.35
N ARG A 83 7.05 -8.31 -2.01
CA ARG A 83 5.89 -8.05 -1.17
C ARG A 83 6.15 -6.87 -0.24
N LEU A 84 5.10 -6.09 0.01
CA LEU A 84 5.10 -5.13 1.11
C LEU A 84 5.00 -5.88 2.43
N HIS A 85 5.94 -5.65 3.34
CA HIS A 85 5.94 -6.27 4.68
C HIS A 85 5.38 -5.33 5.75
N GLY A 86 5.41 -4.04 5.49
CA GLY A 86 4.91 -3.01 6.38
C GLY A 86 4.76 -1.71 5.63
N ILE A 87 3.73 -0.93 5.97
CA ILE A 87 3.57 0.44 5.51
C ILE A 87 2.90 1.27 6.59
N ASN A 88 3.43 2.46 6.83
CA ASN A 88 2.92 3.40 7.81
C ASN A 88 2.86 4.80 7.23
N PHE A 89 1.86 5.55 7.68
CA PHE A 89 1.59 6.92 7.27
C PHE A 89 1.56 7.81 8.52
N SER A 90 2.28 8.91 8.49
CA SER A 90 2.29 9.88 9.59
C SER A 90 2.26 11.31 9.06
N THR A 91 1.69 12.21 9.85
CA THR A 91 1.58 13.63 9.54
C THR A 91 1.39 14.41 10.85
N SER A 92 1.90 15.64 10.91
CA SER A 92 1.75 16.51 12.08
C SER A 92 0.70 17.60 11.81
N PRO A 93 -0.01 18.12 12.82
CA PRO A 93 -1.03 19.16 12.62
C PRO A 93 -0.51 20.42 11.91
N ASN A 94 0.71 20.85 12.23
CA ASN A 94 1.38 22.00 11.60
C ASN A 94 1.76 21.77 10.13
N LEU A 95 1.68 20.53 9.65
CA LEU A 95 1.93 20.14 8.26
C LEU A 95 0.64 20.04 7.44
N LYS A 96 -0.49 20.49 8.00
CA LYS A 96 -1.79 20.55 7.32
C LYS A 96 -2.18 22.00 7.12
N ASN A 97 -2.50 22.37 5.88
CA ASN A 97 -3.02 23.67 5.52
C ASN A 97 -4.50 23.55 5.14
N SER A 98 -5.37 24.03 6.03
CA SER A 98 -6.82 23.97 5.84
C SER A 98 -7.34 24.89 4.74
N ALA A 99 -6.66 26.00 4.44
CA ALA A 99 -7.08 26.94 3.40
C ALA A 99 -6.84 26.38 2.00
N SER A 100 -5.71 25.69 1.80
CA SER A 100 -5.36 25.07 0.52
C SER A 100 -5.74 23.59 0.42
N ASN A 101 -6.29 23.00 1.49
CA ASN A 101 -6.50 21.55 1.63
C ASN A 101 -5.24 20.72 1.32
N GLN A 102 -4.04 21.24 1.62
CA GLN A 102 -2.78 20.51 1.37
C GLN A 102 -2.23 19.96 2.68
N MET A 103 -1.48 18.88 2.59
CA MET A 103 -0.75 18.33 3.72
C MET A 103 0.55 17.65 3.31
N ILE A 104 1.49 17.59 4.24
CA ILE A 104 2.70 16.77 4.12
C ILE A 104 2.49 15.46 4.89
N VAL A 105 2.77 14.34 4.23
CA VAL A 105 2.67 12.99 4.77
C VAL A 105 4.04 12.33 4.68
N ASN A 106 4.49 11.74 5.78
CA ASN A 106 5.63 10.84 5.79
C ASN A 106 5.13 9.41 5.63
N ILE A 107 5.70 8.69 4.67
CA ILE A 107 5.37 7.31 4.34
C ILE A 107 6.61 6.47 4.57
N SER A 108 6.53 5.48 5.44
CA SER A 108 7.60 4.52 5.67
C SER A 108 7.11 3.13 5.30
N TYR A 109 7.84 2.39 4.46
CA TYR A 109 7.45 1.03 4.10
C TYR A 109 8.64 0.11 3.86
N ILE A 110 8.38 -1.20 3.98
CA ILE A 110 9.35 -2.26 3.76
C ILE A 110 8.87 -3.09 2.57
N LEU A 111 9.73 -3.23 1.56
CA LEU A 111 9.53 -4.07 0.39
C LEU A 111 10.59 -5.17 0.40
N GLY A 112 10.18 -6.44 0.30
CA GLY A 112 11.13 -7.53 0.31
C GLY A 112 10.61 -8.83 -0.28
N THR A 113 11.48 -9.84 -0.27
CA THR A 113 11.15 -11.23 -0.65
C THR A 113 9.94 -11.73 0.14
N PRO A 114 9.04 -12.56 -0.43
CA PRO A 114 7.93 -13.18 0.31
C PRO A 114 8.39 -13.94 1.57
N ASN A 115 7.46 -14.23 2.48
CA ASN A 115 7.76 -15.04 3.67
C ASN A 115 7.87 -16.53 3.31
N ASN A 116 8.94 -16.87 2.60
CA ASN A 116 9.25 -18.21 2.11
C ASN A 116 10.40 -18.86 2.89
N GLY A 117 10.84 -18.26 4.01
CA GLY A 117 11.99 -18.73 4.78
C GLY A 117 13.35 -18.19 4.34
N ASP A 118 13.43 -17.28 3.37
CA ASP A 118 14.65 -16.52 3.03
C ASP A 118 14.83 -15.24 3.87
N ILE A 119 13.72 -14.73 4.40
CA ILE A 119 13.63 -13.54 5.24
C ILE A 119 13.26 -13.93 6.67
N ASP A 120 13.92 -13.31 7.65
CA ASP A 120 13.39 -13.24 9.01
C ASP A 120 12.48 -12.02 9.11
N VAL A 121 11.17 -12.24 9.16
CA VAL A 121 10.15 -11.17 9.21
C VAL A 121 10.08 -10.48 10.57
N SER A 122 10.74 -11.01 11.61
CA SER A 122 10.81 -10.36 12.92
C SER A 122 11.84 -9.23 12.94
N THR A 123 12.95 -9.41 12.22
CA THR A 123 14.05 -8.46 12.11
C THR A 123 14.08 -7.74 10.76
N TYR A 124 13.30 -8.22 9.79
CA TYR A 124 13.31 -7.80 8.38
C TYR A 124 14.72 -7.81 7.79
N ASN A 125 15.37 -8.97 7.88
CA ASN A 125 16.69 -9.19 7.32
C ASN A 125 16.75 -10.49 6.48
N CYS A 126 17.82 -10.63 5.71
CA CYS A 126 18.06 -11.79 4.85
C CYS A 126 18.79 -12.93 5.55
N GLU A 127 18.38 -13.24 6.79
CA GLU A 127 18.96 -14.30 7.61
C GLU A 127 17.96 -15.46 7.81
N GLY A 128 17.11 -15.71 6.81
CA GLY A 128 16.19 -16.84 6.83
C GLY A 128 16.88 -18.21 6.78
N ASN A 129 16.10 -19.25 7.07
CA ASN A 129 16.59 -20.63 7.22
C ASN A 129 16.81 -21.38 5.91
N ILE A 130 16.19 -20.95 4.80
CA ILE A 130 16.25 -21.66 3.51
C ILE A 130 17.46 -21.21 2.67
N LYS A 131 17.99 -20.00 2.92
CA LYS A 131 19.18 -19.42 2.27
C LYS A 131 19.19 -19.64 0.75
N SER A 132 18.09 -19.28 0.08
CA SER A 132 18.06 -19.30 -1.38
C SER A 132 19.08 -18.33 -1.98
N ASN A 133 19.27 -18.41 -3.30
CA ASN A 133 20.21 -17.54 -4.02
C ASN A 133 19.77 -16.07 -4.06
N TYR A 134 18.58 -15.73 -3.55
CA TYR A 134 18.05 -14.38 -3.59
C TYR A 134 17.28 -14.03 -2.32
N CYS A 135 17.73 -12.99 -1.65
CA CYS A 135 16.92 -12.29 -0.66
C CYS A 135 17.12 -10.78 -0.81
N ALA A 136 16.02 -10.04 -0.70
CA ALA A 136 16.04 -8.59 -0.68
C ALA A 136 15.11 -8.07 0.42
N VAL A 137 15.61 -7.10 1.19
CA VAL A 137 14.80 -6.27 2.08
C VAL A 137 15.21 -4.82 1.88
N ASN A 138 14.24 -4.00 1.47
CA ASN A 138 14.43 -2.59 1.20
C ASN A 138 13.50 -1.78 2.10
N ARG A 139 14.06 -0.78 2.78
CA ARG A 139 13.31 0.16 3.58
C ARG A 139 13.29 1.51 2.89
N PHE A 140 12.10 2.08 2.76
CA PHE A 140 11.88 3.38 2.15
C PHE A 140 11.23 4.31 3.16
N ASP A 141 11.77 5.52 3.26
CA ASP A 141 11.19 6.63 4.01
C ASP A 141 11.02 7.81 3.04
N LEU A 142 9.78 8.24 2.85
CA LEU A 142 9.38 9.22 1.85
C LEU A 142 8.58 10.34 2.51
N THR A 143 8.77 11.57 2.04
CA THR A 143 7.93 12.72 2.40
C THR A 143 7.21 13.22 1.16
N VAL A 144 5.88 13.25 1.19
CA VAL A 144 5.05 13.64 0.05
C VAL A 144 4.10 14.77 0.41
N ARG A 145 3.82 15.65 -0.54
CA ARG A 145 2.73 16.63 -0.44
C ARG A 145 1.50 16.07 -1.17
N THR A 146 0.35 16.09 -0.52
CA THR A 146 -0.94 15.62 -1.08
C THR A 146 -2.07 16.56 -0.68
N LEU A 147 -3.24 16.39 -1.31
CA LEU A 147 -4.48 16.97 -0.80
C LEU A 147 -4.91 16.22 0.47
N GLY A 148 -5.26 16.97 1.52
CA GLY A 148 -5.47 16.49 2.89
C GLY A 148 -6.91 16.51 3.39
N ARG A 149 -7.86 17.00 2.59
CA ARG A 149 -9.29 16.98 2.89
C ARG A 149 -10.11 17.02 1.62
#